data_AF-A0A951FJP9-F1
#
_entry.id   AF-A0A951FJP9-F1
#
_cell.length_a   1.000
_cell.length_b   1.000
_cell.length_c   1.000
_cell.angle_alpha   90.00
_cell.angle_beta   90.00
_cell.angle_gamma   90.00
#
_symmetry.space_group_name_H-M   'P 1'
#
loop_
_entity.id
_entity.type
_entity.pdbx_description
1 polymer ?
#
loop_
_entity_poly.entity_id
_entity_poly.type
_entity_poly.pdbx_seq_one_letter_code
_entity_poly.pdbx_strand_id
1 'polypeptide(L)'
;MTTAAKPGGAPAPKATVNKAGLSKPDYRGLPSTLCAGCGHDSIASQIIQSAFELSLKPHQVIKLSGIGCSSKSPAYFLSRS
;
A
#
# COMPACT_ATOMS: atom_id res chain seq x y z
N MET A 1 -14.24 -32.17 -14.71
CA MET A 1 -13.70 -31.64 -13.44
C MET A 1 -14.36 -30.29 -13.19
N THR A 2 -15.25 -30.27 -12.22
CA THR A 2 -16.13 -29.16 -11.83
C THR A 2 -15.34 -27.96 -11.31
N THR A 3 -15.54 -26.78 -11.90
CA THR A 3 -15.10 -25.51 -11.32
C THR A 3 -16.01 -25.16 -10.14
N ALA A 4 -15.51 -25.36 -8.93
CA ALA A 4 -16.18 -24.88 -7.72
C ALA A 4 -16.14 -23.35 -7.68
N ALA A 5 -17.31 -22.72 -7.82
CA ALA A 5 -17.49 -21.31 -7.51
C ALA A 5 -17.33 -21.10 -5.99
N LYS A 6 -16.41 -20.22 -5.58
CA LYS A 6 -16.24 -19.81 -4.17
C LYS A 6 -17.50 -19.01 -3.75
N PRO A 7 -18.20 -19.38 -2.67
CA PRO A 7 -19.41 -18.68 -2.26
C PRO A 7 -19.08 -17.26 -1.82
N GLY A 8 -19.96 -16.32 -2.20
CA GLY A 8 -19.83 -14.89 -1.98
C GLY A 8 -19.53 -14.54 -0.52
N GLY A 9 -18.42 -13.84 -0.33
CA GLY A 9 -18.02 -13.32 0.97
C GLY A 9 -18.99 -12.23 1.43
N ALA A 10 -19.26 -12.22 2.73
CA ALA A 10 -19.99 -11.17 3.44
C ALA A 10 -19.53 -9.75 3.02
N PRO A 11 -20.41 -8.73 3.07
CA PRO A 11 -20.02 -7.36 2.76
C PRO A 11 -18.78 -6.98 3.58
N ALA A 12 -17.73 -6.55 2.90
CA ALA A 12 -16.48 -6.17 3.54
C ALA A 12 -16.78 -5.16 4.65
N PRO A 13 -16.18 -5.31 5.85
CA PRO A 13 -16.38 -4.35 6.93
C PRO A 13 -16.06 -2.94 6.42
N LYS A 14 -16.89 -1.96 6.81
CA LYS A 14 -16.67 -0.54 6.47
C LYS A 14 -15.22 -0.20 6.81
N ALA A 15 -14.43 0.11 5.78
CA ALA A 15 -13.01 0.36 5.95
C ALA A 15 -12.84 1.54 6.92
N THR A 16 -12.05 1.34 7.98
CA THR A 16 -11.72 2.41 8.92
C THR A 16 -10.97 3.49 8.16
N VAL A 17 -11.56 4.68 8.10
CA VAL A 17 -10.93 5.86 7.49
C VAL A 17 -10.21 6.68 8.56
N ASN A 18 -9.11 7.31 8.18
CA ASN A 18 -8.39 8.23 9.06
C ASN A 18 -8.94 9.67 8.95
N LYS A 19 -8.28 10.63 9.61
CA LYS A 19 -8.72 12.04 9.62
C LYS A 19 -8.65 12.71 8.24
N ALA A 20 -7.90 12.14 7.30
CA ALA A 20 -7.85 12.59 5.92
C ALA A 20 -8.98 12.00 5.05
N GLY A 21 -9.86 11.18 5.62
CA GLY A 21 -10.94 10.50 4.89
C GLY A 21 -10.46 9.35 4.01
N LEU A 22 -9.24 8.86 4.25
CA LEU A 22 -8.61 7.80 3.46
C LEU A 22 -8.56 6.49 4.26
N SER A 23 -8.77 5.37 3.59
CA SER A 23 -8.59 4.03 4.13
C SER A 23 -7.14 3.56 3.95
N LYS A 24 -6.67 2.60 4.76
CA LYS A 24 -5.30 2.07 4.64
C LYS A 24 -4.94 1.56 3.23
N PRO A 25 -5.84 0.90 2.47
CA PRO A 25 -5.58 0.57 1.07
C PRO A 25 -5.28 1.76 0.16
N ASP A 26 -5.82 2.95 0.43
CA ASP A 26 -5.58 4.16 -0.38
C ASP A 26 -4.12 4.64 -0.32
N TYR A 27 -3.37 4.17 0.68
CA TYR A 27 -1.95 4.45 0.87
C TYR A 27 -1.05 3.46 0.13
N ARG A 28 -1.59 2.41 -0.50
CA ARG A 28 -0.79 1.45 -1.28
C ARG A 28 -0.30 2.04 -2.60
N GLY A 29 0.85 1.55 -3.07
CA GLY A 29 1.36 1.80 -4.40
C GLY A 29 1.09 0.64 -5.36
N LEU A 30 1.89 0.58 -6.41
CA LEU A 30 1.91 -0.50 -7.38
C LEU A 30 2.40 -1.82 -6.75
N PRO A 31 2.06 -2.98 -7.34
CA PRO A 31 2.65 -4.26 -6.96
C PRO A 31 4.18 -4.24 -7.03
N SER A 32 4.84 -4.89 -6.07
CA SER A 32 6.30 -4.95 -6.01
C SER A 32 6.88 -5.80 -7.15
N THR A 33 7.94 -5.31 -7.77
CA THR A 33 8.76 -6.09 -8.73
C THR A 33 10.02 -6.65 -8.07
N LEU A 34 10.10 -6.63 -6.73
CA LEU A 34 11.27 -7.10 -6.01
C LEU A 34 11.21 -8.62 -5.78
N CYS A 35 12.33 -9.20 -5.34
CA CYS A 35 12.42 -10.63 -5.05
C CYS A 35 11.41 -11.02 -3.95
N ALA A 36 10.91 -12.25 -3.98
CA ALA A 36 10.04 -12.76 -2.92
C ALA A 36 10.77 -12.70 -1.56
N GLY A 37 10.11 -12.12 -0.55
CA GLY A 37 10.70 -11.93 0.78
C GLY A 37 11.67 -10.73 0.87
N CYS A 38 11.66 -9.81 -0.09
CA CYS A 38 12.51 -8.63 -0.04
C CYS A 38 12.16 -7.71 1.15
N GLY A 39 13.15 -7.29 1.92
CA GLY A 39 12.94 -6.38 3.06
C GLY A 39 12.34 -5.02 2.69
N HIS A 40 12.48 -4.57 1.45
CA HIS A 40 11.87 -3.33 0.96
C HIS A 40 10.34 -3.38 0.99
N ASP A 41 9.74 -4.57 0.80
CA ASP A 41 8.29 -4.74 0.87
C ASP A 41 7.78 -4.59 2.30
N SER A 42 8.56 -5.07 3.28
CA SER A 42 8.31 -4.86 4.70
C SER A 42 8.41 -3.38 5.08
N ILE A 43 9.44 -2.67 4.57
CA ILE A 43 9.60 -1.23 4.80
C ILE A 43 8.44 -0.45 4.17
N ALA A 44 8.06 -0.74 2.92
CA ALA A 44 6.93 -0.10 2.26
C ALA A 44 5.61 -0.31 3.04
N SER A 45 5.40 -1.52 3.57
CA SER A 45 4.24 -1.84 4.41
C SER A 45 4.19 -1.01 5.70
N GLN A 46 5.34 -0.74 6.32
CA GLN A 46 5.43 0.13 7.49
C GLN A 46 5.21 1.60 7.14
N ILE A 47 5.76 2.08 6.04
CA ILE A 47 5.50 3.44 5.54
C ILE A 47 4.00 3.67 5.32
N ILE A 48 3.31 2.68 4.72
CA ILE A 48 1.85 2.72 4.52
C ILE A 48 1.11 2.83 5.85
N GLN A 49 1.50 2.02 6.84
CA GLN A 49 0.89 2.06 8.17
C GLN A 49 1.08 3.43 8.84
N SER A 50 2.31 3.92 8.88
CA SER A 50 2.64 5.21 9.51
C SER A 50 1.95 6.37 8.80
N ALA A 51 1.90 6.37 7.46
CA ALA A 51 1.22 7.41 6.71
C ALA A 51 -0.30 7.42 6.94
N PHE A 52 -0.90 6.24 7.10
CA PHE A 52 -2.32 6.11 7.46
C PHE A 52 -2.59 6.64 8.88
N GLU A 53 -1.77 6.27 9.87
CA GLU A 53 -1.91 6.71 11.27
C GLU A 53 -1.74 8.23 11.42
N LEU A 54 -0.74 8.79 10.73
CA LEU A 54 -0.48 10.23 10.71
C LEU A 54 -1.47 11.02 9.84
N SER A 55 -2.41 10.34 9.17
CA SER A 55 -3.38 10.97 8.27
C SER A 55 -2.73 11.83 7.19
N LEU A 56 -1.58 11.38 6.66
CA LEU A 56 -0.87 12.11 5.60
C LEU A 56 -1.68 12.08 4.32
N LYS A 57 -1.75 13.22 3.63
CA LYS A 57 -2.36 13.29 2.30
C LYS A 57 -1.30 12.89 1.26
N PRO A 58 -1.49 11.82 0.47
CA PRO A 58 -0.45 11.34 -0.46
C PRO A 58 0.07 12.42 -1.42
N HIS A 59 -0.81 13.28 -1.95
CA HIS A 59 -0.47 14.39 -2.86
C HIS A 59 0.35 15.53 -2.23
N GLN A 60 0.63 15.46 -0.93
CA GLN A 60 1.48 16.42 -0.22
C GLN A 60 2.84 15.81 0.17
N VAL A 61 3.11 14.57 -0.25
CA VAL A 61 4.33 13.84 0.12
C VAL A 61 5.21 13.64 -1.11
N ILE A 62 6.44 14.11 -1.03
CA ILE A 62 7.46 13.86 -2.06
C ILE A 62 8.27 12.63 -1.65
N LYS A 63 8.44 11.69 -2.60
CA LYS A 63 9.23 10.48 -2.42
C LYS A 63 10.51 10.59 -3.24
N LEU A 64 11.65 10.68 -2.58
CA LEU A 64 12.96 10.74 -3.22
C LEU A 64 13.73 9.45 -2.95
N SER A 65 14.47 8.97 -3.95
CA SER A 65 15.36 7.83 -3.78
C SER A 65 16.56 7.92 -4.71
N GLY A 66 17.60 7.14 -4.39
CA GLY A 66 18.84 7.08 -5.15
C GLY A 66 18.80 6.04 -6.28
N ILE A 67 19.88 5.28 -6.45
CA ILE A 67 19.98 4.18 -7.41
C ILE A 67 20.16 2.86 -6.66
N GLY A 68 19.33 1.86 -6.95
CA GLY A 68 19.44 0.52 -6.37
C GLY A 68 18.11 -0.24 -6.38
N CYS A 69 18.06 -1.43 -5.75
CA CYS A 69 16.78 -2.12 -5.54
C CYS A 69 15.83 -1.32 -4.65
N SER A 70 16.39 -0.60 -3.65
CA SER A 70 15.67 0.33 -2.80
C SER A 70 15.06 1.50 -3.56
N SER A 71 15.63 1.90 -4.71
CA SER A 71 15.13 3.04 -5.48
C SER A 71 13.79 2.80 -6.18
N LYS A 72 13.34 1.55 -6.23
CA LYS A 72 12.00 1.19 -6.71
C LYS A 72 10.92 1.36 -5.63
N SER A 73 11.30 1.39 -4.36
CA SER A 73 10.38 1.44 -3.21
C SER A 73 9.33 2.57 -3.29
N PRO A 74 9.65 3.79 -3.78
CA PRO A 74 8.65 4.86 -3.95
C PRO A 74 7.43 4.49 -4.80
N ALA A 75 7.54 3.50 -5.68
CA ALA A 75 6.43 3.03 -6.50
C ALA A 75 5.41 2.18 -5.71
N TYR A 76 5.80 1.62 -4.56
CA TYR A 76 5.02 0.60 -3.84
C TYR A 76 4.20 1.16 -2.67
N PHE A 77 4.31 2.46 -2.39
CA PHE A 77 3.51 3.17 -1.40
C PHE A 77 3.10 4.56 -1.90
N LEU A 78 1.99 5.07 -1.37
CA LEU A 78 1.44 6.40 -1.64
C LEU A 78 1.28 6.68 -3.14
N SER A 79 0.50 5.88 -3.88
CA SER A 79 0.36 6.03 -5.35
C SER A 79 -0.25 7.37 -5.78
N ARG A 80 -1.01 8.03 -4.89
CA ARG A 80 -1.71 9.30 -5.14
C ARG A 80 -0.84 10.54 -4.86
N SER A 81 0.49 10.41 -4.97
CA SER A 81 1.48 11.47 -4.70
C SER A 81 1.96 12.14 -5.98
#